data_AF-A0A947ABV0-F1
#
_entry.id   AF-A0A947ABV0-F1
#
_cell.length_a   1.000
_cell.length_b   1.000
_cell.length_c   1.000
_cell.angle_alpha   90.00
_cell.angle_beta   90.00
_cell.angle_gamma   90.00
#
_symmetry.space_group_name_H-M   'P 1'
#
loop_
_entity.id
_entity.type
_entity.pdbx_description
1 polymer ?
#
loop_
_entity_poly.entity_id
_entity_poly.type
_entity_poly.pdbx_seq_one_letter_code
_entity_poly.pdbx_strand_id
1 'polypeptide(L)' 'PCRLPENLYAKEVQMLVSDNDPYIKVEEAENMANHYEIPLKTIKDAGHINADSGYGKWELIEKLVLDRS' A
#
# COMPACT_ATOMS: atom_id res chain seq x y z
N PRO A 1 1.33 12.49 -13.39
CA PRO A 1 0.34 11.86 -12.48
C PRO A 1 -0.99 11.61 -13.20
N CYS A 2 -1.48 10.37 -13.16
CA CYS A 2 -2.81 10.03 -13.65
C CYS A 2 -3.90 10.54 -12.70
N ARG A 3 -5.11 10.77 -13.22
CA ARG A 3 -6.27 11.12 -12.38
C ARG A 3 -6.65 9.90 -11.54
N LEU A 4 -6.97 10.14 -10.28
CA LEU A 4 -7.51 9.14 -9.37
C LEU A 4 -8.91 8.71 -9.85
N PRO A 5 -9.21 7.40 -9.91
CA PRO A 5 -10.57 6.94 -10.22
C PRO A 5 -11.56 7.37 -9.13
N GLU A 6 -12.82 7.62 -9.50
CA GLU A 6 -13.86 8.03 -8.54
C GLU A 6 -14.28 6.89 -7.59
N ASN A 7 -14.23 5.63 -8.05
CA ASN A 7 -14.65 4.46 -7.28
C ASN A 7 -13.67 3.31 -7.45
N LEU A 8 -13.38 2.61 -6.35
CA LEU A 8 -12.47 1.46 -6.34
C LEU A 8 -13.18 0.11 -6.61
N TYR A 9 -14.52 0.06 -6.51
CA TYR A 9 -15.35 -1.14 -6.71
C TYR A 9 -14.88 -2.39 -5.96
N ALA A 10 -14.25 -2.20 -4.80
CA ALA A 10 -13.76 -3.26 -3.93
C ALA A 10 -14.60 -3.33 -2.65
N LYS A 11 -14.79 -4.55 -2.13
CA LYS A 11 -15.44 -4.75 -0.83
C LYS A 11 -14.55 -4.28 0.33
N GLU A 12 -13.25 -4.48 0.18
CA GLU A 12 -12.24 -4.09 1.16
C GLU A 12 -11.01 -3.55 0.43
N VAL A 13 -10.37 -2.54 1.03
CA VAL A 13 -9.14 -1.94 0.51
C VAL A 13 -8.16 -1.79 1.66
N GLN A 14 -6.88 -2.06 1.39
CA GLN A 14 -5.76 -1.84 2.29
C GLN A 14 -4.63 -1.23 1.48
N MET A 15 -4.08 -0.11 1.93
CA MET A 15 -2.93 0.53 1.30
C MET A 15 -1.68 0.29 2.14
N LEU A 16 -0.62 -0.21 1.51
CA LEU A 16 0.70 -0.35 2.12
C LEU A 16 1.71 0.47 1.33
N VAL A 17 2.53 1.26 2.01
CA VAL A 17 3.57 2.11 1.39
C VAL A 17 4.86 2.01 2.19
N SER A 18 6.00 2.27 1.57
CA SER A 18 7.23 2.48 2.31
C SER A 18 7.52 3.95 2.57
N ASP A 19 8.17 4.26 3.70
CA ASP A 19 8.65 5.62 3.99
C ASP A 19 9.91 6.03 3.22
N ASN A 20 10.58 5.08 2.55
CA ASN A 20 11.74 5.35 1.71
C ASN A 20 11.55 4.86 0.26
N ASP A 21 10.31 4.75 -0.22
CA ASP A 21 10.00 4.43 -1.61
C ASP A 21 10.53 5.55 -2.54
N PRO A 22 11.36 5.23 -3.56
CA PRO A 22 11.90 6.24 -4.47
C PRO A 22 10.88 6.81 -5.46
N TYR A 23 9.70 6.21 -5.59
CA TYR A 23 8.68 6.58 -6.58
C TYR A 23 7.44 7.26 -6.00
N ILE A 24 7.12 7.02 -4.73
CA ILE A 24 5.96 7.63 -4.06
C ILE A 24 6.37 8.21 -2.71
N LYS A 25 5.99 9.45 -2.44
CA LYS A 25 6.16 10.05 -1.11
C LYS A 25 5.05 9.59 -0.17
N VAL A 26 5.36 9.48 1.12
CA VAL A 26 4.36 9.16 2.15
C VAL A 26 3.18 10.13 2.12
N GLU A 27 3.45 11.43 1.94
CA GLU A 27 2.43 12.48 1.83
C GLU A 27 1.47 12.24 0.65
N GLU A 28 1.98 11.74 -0.48
CA GLU A 28 1.15 11.41 -1.65
C GLU A 28 0.27 10.20 -1.35
N ALA A 29 0.82 9.18 -0.68
CA ALA A 29 0.07 8.02 -0.23
C ALA A 29 -1.01 8.37 0.81
N GLU A 30 -0.72 9.26 1.75
CA GLU A 30 -1.69 9.79 2.72
C GLU A 30 -2.83 10.53 2.04
N ASN A 31 -2.53 11.38 1.05
CA ASN A 31 -3.56 12.06 0.27
C ASN A 31 -4.48 11.09 -0.47
N MET A 32 -3.91 10.02 -1.06
CA MET A 32 -4.70 8.98 -1.72
C MET A 32 -5.56 8.19 -0.71
N ALA A 33 -4.98 7.81 0.43
CA ALA A 33 -5.68 7.08 1.46
C ALA A 33 -6.85 7.88 2.05
N ASN A 34 -6.63 9.17 2.31
CA ASN A 34 -7.66 10.10 2.77
C ASN A 34 -8.75 10.31 1.73
N HIS A 35 -8.39 10.42 0.44
CA HIS A 35 -9.36 10.58 -0.65
C HIS A 35 -10.35 9.41 -0.75
N TYR A 36 -9.88 8.19 -0.50
CA TYR A 36 -10.70 6.97 -0.55
C TYR A 36 -11.21 6.51 0.82
N GLU A 37 -10.88 7.22 1.91
CA GLU A 37 -11.16 6.82 3.29
C GLU A 37 -10.67 5.38 3.62
N ILE A 38 -9.51 5.01 3.10
CA ILE A 38 -8.94 3.65 3.25
C ILE A 38 -7.82 3.61 4.31
N PRO A 39 -7.64 2.47 5.00
CA PRO A 39 -6.51 2.28 5.90
C PRO A 39 -5.16 2.35 5.15
N LEU A 40 -4.24 3.15 5.67
CA LEU A 40 -2.86 3.24 5.20
C LEU A 40 -1.91 2.67 6.26
N LYS A 41 -1.05 1.76 5.84
CA LYS A 41 0.03 1.20 6.65
C LYS A 41 1.39 1.53 6.03
N THR A 42 2.17 2.35 6.72
CA THR A 42 3.55 2.65 6.33
C THR A 42 4.51 1.58 6.86
N ILE A 43 5.39 1.11 6.00
CA ILE A 43 6.43 0.12 6.29
C ILE A 43 7.78 0.82 6.24
N LYS A 44 8.47 0.82 7.38
CA LYS A 44 9.75 1.48 7.51
C LYS A 44 10.83 0.78 6.68
N ASP A 45 11.57 1.58 5.92
CA ASP A 45 12.77 1.20 5.16
C ASP A 45 12.56 0.01 4.20
N ALA A 46 11.42 -0.04 3.51
CA ALA A 46 10.96 -1.17 2.69
C ALA A 46 11.19 -0.99 1.17
N GLY A 47 11.78 0.12 0.74
CA GLY A 47 12.03 0.45 -0.65
C GLY A 47 10.72 0.50 -1.46
N HIS A 48 10.75 0.02 -2.70
CA HIS A 48 9.56 -0.04 -3.55
C HIS A 48 8.72 -1.32 -3.32
N ILE A 49 8.89 -1.99 -2.17
CA ILE A 49 8.18 -3.23 -1.78
C ILE A 49 8.14 -4.26 -2.93
N ASN A 50 9.28 -4.47 -3.56
CA ASN A 50 9.46 -5.43 -4.64
C ASN A 50 10.45 -6.53 -4.22
N ALA A 51 10.65 -7.53 -5.08
CA ALA A 51 11.57 -8.63 -4.81
C ALA A 51 13.01 -8.14 -4.56
N ASP A 52 13.46 -7.12 -5.29
CA ASP A 52 14.79 -6.52 -5.13
C ASP A 52 14.96 -5.79 -3.79
N SER A 53 13.85 -5.31 -3.21
CA SER A 53 13.80 -4.70 -1.87
C SER A 53 13.63 -5.73 -0.75
N GLY A 54 13.68 -7.04 -1.07
CA GLY A 54 13.52 -8.14 -0.12
C GLY A 54 12.08 -8.63 0.07
N TYR A 55 11.12 -8.09 -0.67
CA TYR A 55 9.69 -8.46 -0.61
C TYR A 55 9.32 -9.46 -1.71
N GLY A 56 10.03 -10.60 -1.76
CA GLY A 56 9.69 -11.74 -2.61
C GLY A 56 8.52 -12.53 -2.03
N LYS A 57 8.83 -13.42 -1.07
CA LYS A 57 7.79 -13.99 -0.20
C LYS A 57 7.41 -12.96 0.86
N TRP A 58 6.12 -12.65 0.98
CA TRP A 58 5.66 -11.59 1.86
C TRP A 58 4.63 -12.10 2.87
N GLU A 59 5.14 -12.59 4.00
CA GLU A 59 4.32 -13.22 5.05
C GLU A 59 3.24 -12.27 5.62
N LEU A 60 3.48 -10.96 5.60
CA LEU A 60 2.50 -9.98 6.05
C LEU A 60 1.23 -10.02 5.18
N ILE A 61 1.39 -10.12 3.85
CA ILE A 61 0.25 -10.21 2.94
C ILE A 61 -0.41 -11.58 3.04
N GLU A 62 0.37 -12.66 3.15
CA GLU A 62 -0.17 -14.00 3.35
C GLU A 62 -1.09 -14.03 4.58
N LYS A 63 -0.64 -13.51 5.72
CA LYS A 63 -1.46 -13.41 6.93
C LYS A 63 -2.67 -12.50 6.73
N LEU A 64 -2.48 -11.32 6.14
CA LEU A 64 -3.56 -10.35 5.92
C LEU A 64 -4.71 -10.92 5.09
N VAL A 65 -4.41 -11.77 4.11
CA VAL A 65 -5.41 -12.41 3.25
C VAL A 65 -5.99 -13.65 3.91
N LEU A 66 -5.16 -14.51 4.52
CA LEU A 66 -5.60 -15.77 5.13
C LEU A 66 -6.43 -15.55 6.40
N ASP A 67 -6.10 -14.56 7.23
CA ASP A 67 -6.87 -14.25 8.45
C ASP A 67 -8.28 -13.70 8.13
N ARG A 68 -8.54 -13.37 6.86
CA ARG A 68 -9.83 -12.86 6.35
C ARG A 68 -10.65 -13.92 5.60
N SER A 69 -10.14 -15.15 5.51
CA SER A 69 -10.76 -16.30 4.81
C SER A 69 -11.60 -17.14 5.76
#